data_AF-A0A3M7QDS3-F1
#
_entry.id   AF-A0A3M7QDS3-F1
#
_cell.length_a   1.000
_cell.length_b   1.000
_cell.length_c   1.000
_cell.angle_alpha   90.00
_cell.angle_beta   90.00
_cell.angle_gamma   90.00
#
_symmetry.space_group_name_H-M   'P 1'
#
loop_
_entity.id
_entity.type
_entity.pdbx_description
1 polymer ?
#
loop_
_entity_poly.entity_id
_entity_poly.type
_entity_poly.pdbx_seq_one_letter_code
_entity_poly.pdbx_strand_id
1 'polypeptide(L)'
;MIGGVFMYNHKGEVLISRIYRDDIGRNAVDAFRVNVIHARQQVRFPVVNIARTSFFYIKKSNIWIAVVTKENINAAMCFEFLNKAVEVMQSYFGKISEENIKNNFVLIYELLDEILDFGYPQNSDVGILKTYITQQGVKSQSKEETSQITNQVTGQIGWRREGIKYRRNELFLDVLEYVNLLMSPQGQVLSAHVAGKIVMKSYLSGMPECKFGINDKLTLDSKGKSTSSGTESAGAVVGGGGKSSIAIDDIQFHQCVKLSKFESDHSISFIPPDGEFELMKYRTTKDINLPFRVIPLVKETGKGKMEVKVIVKSNFKSTLIGQKIEVRIPTPPNTCGVQLICIKGKAKYKASDNAIVWKIKRMGGMKESQLSAEIELMSN
;
A
#
# COMPACT_ATOMS: atom_id res chain seq x y z
N MET A 1 1.30 -1.88 27.72
CA MET A 1 0.10 -2.02 26.89
C MET A 1 -0.33 -0.64 26.40
N ILE A 2 -1.28 -0.57 25.46
CA ILE A 2 -1.83 0.72 25.02
C ILE A 2 -2.70 1.30 26.14
N GLY A 3 -2.45 2.55 26.56
CA GLY A 3 -3.21 3.19 27.64
C GLY A 3 -4.39 4.02 27.15
N GLY A 4 -4.33 4.56 25.93
CA GLY A 4 -5.43 5.32 25.34
C GLY A 4 -5.27 5.54 23.83
N VAL A 5 -6.40 5.76 23.17
CA VAL A 5 -6.51 6.13 21.75
C VAL A 5 -7.24 7.46 21.65
N PHE A 6 -6.61 8.41 20.98
CA PHE A 6 -7.12 9.76 20.80
C PHE A 6 -7.14 10.14 19.32
N MET A 7 -8.21 10.79 18.88
CA MET A 7 -8.30 11.38 17.54
C MET A 7 -8.49 12.88 17.67
N TYR A 8 -7.70 13.66 16.92
CA TYR A 8 -7.74 15.11 16.94
C TYR A 8 -7.98 15.68 15.54
N ASN A 9 -8.64 16.83 15.47
CA ASN A 9 -8.68 17.61 14.23
C ASN A 9 -7.39 18.43 14.03
N HIS A 10 -7.34 19.19 12.94
CA HIS A 10 -6.20 20.03 12.59
C HIS A 10 -5.90 21.15 13.62
N LYS A 11 -6.91 21.59 14.38
CA LYS A 11 -6.76 22.59 15.46
C LYS A 11 -6.27 21.97 16.77
N GLY A 12 -6.29 20.64 16.86
CA GLY A 12 -5.97 19.89 18.06
C GLY A 12 -7.14 19.72 19.03
N GLU A 13 -8.37 19.95 18.58
CA GLU A 13 -9.57 19.58 19.32
C GLU A 13 -9.77 18.07 19.26
N VAL A 14 -10.19 17.48 20.37
CA VAL A 14 -10.39 16.04 20.51
C VAL A 14 -11.72 15.67 19.88
N LEU A 15 -11.68 14.79 18.88
CA LEU A 15 -12.86 14.20 18.25
C LEU A 15 -13.27 12.91 18.95
N ILE A 16 -12.30 12.06 19.30
CA ILE A 16 -12.50 10.81 20.02
C ILE A 16 -11.47 10.71 21.13
N SER A 17 -11.93 10.30 22.31
CA SER A 17 -11.08 9.96 23.44
C SER A 17 -11.54 8.65 24.03
N ARG A 18 -10.72 7.61 23.89
CA ARG A 18 -10.94 6.31 24.51
C ARG A 18 -9.73 5.92 25.34
N ILE A 19 -9.96 5.68 26.62
CA ILE A 19 -8.92 5.36 27.61
C ILE A 19 -9.13 3.90 28.04
N TYR A 20 -8.04 3.14 28.08
CA TYR A 20 -8.02 1.71 28.44
C TYR A 20 -7.22 1.42 29.72
N ARG A 21 -6.50 2.43 30.22
CA ARG A 21 -5.71 2.37 31.45
C ARG A 21 -5.93 3.63 32.29
N ASP A 22 -6.06 3.44 33.59
CA ASP A 22 -6.27 4.53 34.55
C ASP A 22 -5.06 5.45 34.71
N ASP A 23 -3.88 5.02 34.26
CA ASP A 23 -2.65 5.80 34.32
C ASP A 23 -2.60 6.92 33.26
N ILE A 24 -3.50 6.92 32.28
CA ILE A 24 -3.63 7.97 31.27
C ILE A 24 -4.69 8.98 31.70
N GLY A 25 -4.23 10.15 32.14
CA GLY A 25 -5.09 11.27 32.50
C GLY A 25 -5.42 12.19 31.32
N ARG A 26 -6.35 13.13 31.56
CA ARG A 26 -6.70 14.21 30.61
C ARG A 26 -5.49 15.10 30.24
N ASN A 27 -4.50 15.18 31.12
CA ASN A 27 -3.24 15.89 30.86
C ASN A 27 -2.47 15.36 29.64
N ALA A 28 -2.57 14.06 29.32
CA ALA A 28 -1.92 13.48 28.15
C ALA A 28 -2.50 14.04 26.84
N VAL A 29 -3.81 14.28 26.83
CA VAL A 29 -4.53 14.83 25.68
C VAL A 29 -4.08 16.26 25.38
N ASP A 30 -3.98 17.09 26.43
CA ASP A 30 -3.48 18.46 26.31
C ASP A 30 -2.00 18.52 25.94
N ALA A 31 -1.18 17.63 26.52
CA ALA A 31 0.24 17.55 26.22
C ALA A 31 0.49 17.27 24.73
N PHE A 32 -0.27 16.36 24.12
CA PHE A 32 -0.16 16.07 22.69
C PHE A 32 -0.54 17.28 21.82
N ARG A 33 -1.66 17.93 22.14
CA ARG A 33 -2.12 19.13 21.43
C ARG A 33 -1.05 20.23 21.41
N VAL A 34 -0.52 20.59 22.57
CA VAL A 34 0.43 21.70 22.70
C VAL A 34 1.78 21.36 22.08
N ASN A 35 2.33 20.18 22.37
CA ASN A 35 3.71 19.86 22.02
C ASN A 35 3.87 19.21 20.64
N VAL A 36 2.82 18.64 20.05
CA VAL A 36 2.88 17.97 18.75
C VAL A 36 2.07 18.71 17.69
N ILE A 37 0.80 19.03 17.97
CA ILE A 37 -0.07 19.66 16.96
C ILE A 37 0.36 21.12 16.74
N HIS A 38 0.50 21.89 17.82
CA HIS A 38 0.92 23.30 17.80
C HIS A 38 2.44 23.50 17.86
N ALA A 39 3.23 22.43 17.68
CA ALA A 39 4.68 22.51 17.64
C ALA A 39 5.14 23.51 16.56
N ARG A 40 5.91 24.52 16.98
CA ARG A 40 6.53 25.51 16.08
C ARG A 40 7.65 24.90 15.22
N GLN A 41 8.27 23.83 15.70
CA GLN A 41 9.30 23.11 14.95
C GLN A 41 8.67 22.29 13.81
N GLN A 42 9.32 22.35 12.64
CA GLN A 42 8.87 21.61 11.45
C GLN A 42 9.29 20.14 11.49
N VAL A 43 10.39 19.81 12.18
CA VAL A 43 10.84 18.43 12.35
C VAL A 43 9.97 17.76 13.39
N ARG A 44 9.24 16.72 12.97
CA ARG A 44 8.34 15.95 13.81
C ARG A 44 8.67 14.48 13.70
N PHE A 45 8.62 13.79 14.84
CA PHE A 45 8.82 12.35 14.91
C PHE A 45 7.47 11.67 15.15
N PRO A 46 7.19 10.52 14.51
CA PRO A 46 5.92 9.80 14.70
C PRO A 46 5.80 9.17 16.10
N VAL A 47 6.91 9.13 16.85
CA VAL A 47 6.96 8.76 18.27
C VAL A 47 7.51 9.95 19.05
N VAL A 48 6.80 10.40 20.07
CA VAL A 48 7.21 11.51 20.92
C VAL A 48 7.06 11.10 22.37
N ASN A 49 8.07 11.36 23.21
CA ASN A 49 7.96 11.19 24.65
C ASN A 49 7.80 12.57 25.30
N ILE A 50 6.71 12.75 26.05
CA ILE A 50 6.43 13.98 26.80
C ILE A 50 6.16 13.57 28.25
N ALA A 51 6.97 14.07 29.17
CA ALA A 51 6.82 13.80 30.61
C ALA A 51 6.63 12.30 30.93
N ARG A 52 7.50 11.44 30.37
CA ARG A 52 7.48 9.97 30.50
C ARG A 52 6.24 9.29 29.92
N THR A 53 5.48 9.98 29.08
CA THR A 53 4.35 9.43 28.34
C THR A 53 4.72 9.38 26.87
N SER A 54 4.66 8.20 26.27
CA SER A 54 4.96 7.98 24.85
C SER A 54 3.70 8.10 24.01
N PHE A 55 3.80 8.88 22.93
CA PHE A 55 2.76 9.12 21.95
C PHE A 55 3.21 8.56 20.61
N PHE A 56 2.48 7.57 20.11
CA PHE A 56 2.65 7.00 18.77
C PHE A 56 1.52 7.55 17.92
N TYR A 57 1.81 8.28 16.84
CA TYR A 57 0.74 8.88 16.06
C TYR A 57 0.96 8.79 14.55
N ILE A 58 -0.17 8.80 13.86
CA ILE A 58 -0.25 8.94 12.41
C ILE A 58 -1.14 10.14 12.07
N LYS A 59 -0.91 10.71 10.89
CA LYS A 59 -1.76 11.76 10.33
C LYS A 59 -2.41 11.26 9.05
N LYS A 60 -3.75 11.28 9.01
CA LYS A 60 -4.53 10.96 7.81
C LYS A 60 -5.33 12.19 7.42
N SER A 61 -4.95 12.83 6.31
CA SER A 61 -5.48 14.13 5.91
C SER A 61 -5.32 15.18 7.03
N ASN A 62 -6.43 15.69 7.58
CA ASN A 62 -6.45 16.69 8.65
C ASN A 62 -6.72 16.08 10.03
N ILE A 63 -6.74 14.75 10.14
CA ILE A 63 -6.99 14.03 11.39
C ILE A 63 -5.68 13.45 11.91
N TRP A 64 -5.42 13.69 13.19
CA TRP A 64 -4.34 13.08 13.94
C TRP A 64 -4.91 11.93 14.75
N ILE A 65 -4.27 10.76 14.71
CA ILE A 65 -4.69 9.59 15.47
C ILE A 65 -3.48 9.15 16.28
N ALA A 66 -3.62 9.13 17.60
CA ALA A 66 -2.55 8.86 18.53
C ALA A 66 -2.91 7.73 19.48
N VAL A 67 -1.98 6.81 19.66
CA VAL A 67 -1.93 5.83 20.74
C VAL A 67 -0.99 6.37 21.81
N VAL A 68 -1.39 6.23 23.07
CA VAL A 68 -0.66 6.76 24.22
C VAL A 68 -0.40 5.67 25.23
N THR A 69 0.80 5.67 25.81
CA THR A 69 1.17 4.74 26.88
C THR A 69 2.27 5.34 27.76
N LYS A 70 2.37 4.89 29.01
CA LYS A 70 3.52 5.14 29.88
C LYS A 70 4.45 3.94 30.01
N GLU A 71 4.07 2.81 29.42
CA GLU A 71 4.83 1.57 29.45
C GLU A 71 5.78 1.45 28.26
N ASN A 72 6.79 0.59 28.41
CA ASN A 72 7.68 0.21 27.32
C ASN A 72 7.02 -0.89 26.47
N ILE A 73 6.35 -0.49 25.38
CA ILE A 73 5.65 -1.40 24.47
C ILE A 73 6.32 -1.44 23.09
N ASN A 74 6.01 -2.49 22.33
CA ASN A 74 6.47 -2.61 20.96
C ASN A 74 5.86 -1.48 20.10
N ALA A 75 6.71 -0.56 19.65
CA ALA A 75 6.32 0.57 18.81
C ALA A 75 5.67 0.12 17.49
N ALA A 76 6.19 -0.93 16.86
CA ALA A 76 5.66 -1.44 15.60
C ALA A 76 4.23 -1.97 15.75
N MET A 77 3.93 -2.65 16.87
CA MET A 77 2.56 -3.08 17.20
C MET A 77 1.60 -1.89 17.28
N CYS A 78 2.03 -0.76 17.85
CA CYS A 78 1.20 0.44 17.95
C CYS A 78 0.89 1.03 16.57
N PHE A 79 1.88 1.07 15.68
CA PHE A 79 1.68 1.57 14.32
C PHE A 79 0.83 0.62 13.48
N GLU A 80 1.02 -0.69 13.62
CA GLU A 80 0.17 -1.67 12.95
C GLU A 80 -1.28 -1.54 13.40
N PHE A 81 -1.50 -1.46 14.72
CA PHE A 81 -2.82 -1.20 15.29
C PHE A 81 -3.44 0.10 14.75
N LEU A 82 -2.70 1.21 14.75
CA LEU A 82 -3.18 2.49 14.22
C LEU A 82 -3.58 2.40 12.75
N ASN A 83 -2.78 1.72 11.92
CA ASN A 83 -3.09 1.52 10.50
C ASN A 83 -4.31 0.61 10.32
N LYS A 84 -4.43 -0.47 11.10
CA LYS A 84 -5.56 -1.39 11.06
C LYS A 84 -6.85 -0.74 11.55
N ALA A 85 -6.82 0.02 12.64
CA ALA A 85 -7.96 0.78 13.12
C ALA A 85 -8.48 1.76 12.04
N VAL A 86 -7.57 2.45 11.33
CA VAL A 86 -7.95 3.30 10.20
C VAL A 86 -8.56 2.50 9.05
N GLU A 87 -7.98 1.35 8.69
CA GLU A 87 -8.51 0.48 7.64
C GLU A 87 -9.92 -0.02 7.96
N VAL A 88 -10.14 -0.46 9.21
CA VAL A 88 -11.45 -0.89 9.71
C VAL A 88 -12.45 0.26 9.59
N MET A 89 -12.15 1.42 10.17
CA MET A 89 -12.99 2.61 10.08
C MET A 89 -13.31 2.99 8.63
N GLN A 90 -12.32 2.93 7.73
CA GLN A 90 -12.50 3.22 6.32
C GLN A 90 -13.43 2.24 5.62
N SER A 91 -13.42 0.98 6.03
CA SER A 91 -14.34 -0.02 5.47
C SER A 91 -15.79 0.18 5.94
N TYR A 92 -16.02 0.79 7.10
CA TYR A 92 -17.37 1.07 7.62
C TYR A 92 -18.00 2.33 7.04
N PHE A 93 -17.26 3.45 7.03
CA PHE A 93 -17.83 4.77 6.67
C PHE A 93 -17.00 5.54 5.65
N GLY A 94 -16.04 4.88 4.99
CA GLY A 94 -15.26 5.47 3.90
C GLY A 94 -14.18 6.42 4.41
N LYS A 95 -14.07 7.62 3.83
CA LYS A 95 -12.95 8.52 4.11
C LYS A 95 -12.92 8.93 5.60
N ILE A 96 -11.74 8.92 6.21
CA ILE A 96 -11.55 9.51 7.55
C ILE A 96 -11.53 11.03 7.42
N SER A 97 -12.62 11.67 7.83
CA SER A 97 -12.81 13.13 7.89
C SER A 97 -13.39 13.51 9.25
N GLU A 98 -13.30 14.79 9.61
CA GLU A 98 -13.87 15.30 10.85
C GLU A 98 -15.39 15.08 10.92
N GLU A 99 -16.08 15.33 9.81
CA GLU A 99 -17.52 15.09 9.66
C GLU A 99 -17.88 13.62 9.86
N ASN A 100 -17.16 12.71 9.19
CA ASN A 100 -17.45 11.27 9.28
C ASN A 100 -17.19 10.73 10.69
N ILE A 101 -16.16 11.22 11.38
CA ILE A 101 -15.91 10.83 12.78
C ILE A 101 -17.06 11.31 13.68
N LYS A 102 -17.49 12.57 13.54
CA LYS A 102 -18.60 13.12 14.34
C LYS A 102 -19.93 12.42 14.07
N ASN A 103 -20.21 12.06 12.82
CA ASN A 103 -21.46 11.38 12.45
C ASN A 103 -21.50 9.91 12.88
N ASN A 104 -20.34 9.28 13.11
CA ASN A 104 -20.22 7.86 13.44
C ASN A 104 -19.58 7.59 14.82
N PHE A 105 -19.66 8.54 15.77
CA PHE A 105 -18.93 8.42 17.04
C PHE A 105 -19.31 7.17 17.84
N VAL A 106 -20.60 6.79 17.86
CA VAL A 106 -21.08 5.58 18.55
C VAL A 106 -20.41 4.33 17.98
N LEU A 107 -20.44 4.19 16.66
CA LEU A 107 -19.79 3.08 15.95
C LEU A 107 -18.28 3.06 16.19
N ILE A 108 -17.62 4.22 16.21
CA ILE A 108 -16.18 4.29 16.46
C ILE A 108 -15.85 3.80 17.87
N TYR A 109 -16.65 4.16 18.89
CA TYR A 109 -16.46 3.65 20.24
C TYR A 109 -16.65 2.13 20.33
N GLU A 110 -17.70 1.60 19.70
CA GLU A 110 -17.95 0.16 19.63
C GLU A 110 -16.80 -0.57 18.93
N LEU A 111 -16.35 -0.06 17.77
CA LEU A 111 -15.21 -0.64 17.05
C LEU A 111 -13.94 -0.61 17.89
N LEU A 112 -13.65 0.50 18.56
CA LEU A 112 -12.47 0.65 19.40
C LEU A 112 -12.48 -0.30 20.60
N ASP A 113 -13.65 -0.57 21.18
CA ASP A 113 -13.78 -1.52 22.29
C ASP A 113 -13.61 -2.97 21.84
N GLU A 114 -14.08 -3.30 20.63
CA GLU A 114 -13.94 -4.65 20.08
C GLU A 114 -12.54 -4.95 19.56
N ILE A 115 -11.85 -3.98 18.95
CA ILE A 115 -10.49 -4.20 18.39
C ILE A 115 -9.36 -3.97 19.39
N LEU A 116 -9.65 -3.43 20.58
CA LEU A 116 -8.67 -3.13 21.60
C LEU A 116 -9.29 -3.30 22.98
N ASP A 117 -9.02 -4.42 23.64
CA ASP A 117 -9.50 -4.68 25.00
C ASP A 117 -8.38 -4.47 26.01
N PHE A 118 -8.63 -3.62 27.01
CA PHE A 118 -7.69 -3.30 28.09
C PHE A 118 -6.26 -3.06 27.56
N GLY A 119 -6.12 -2.36 26.43
CA GLY A 119 -4.83 -2.02 25.83
C GLY A 119 -4.12 -3.11 25.03
N TYR A 120 -4.78 -4.26 24.83
CA TYR A 120 -4.33 -5.38 24.00
C TYR A 120 -5.09 -5.42 22.68
N PRO A 121 -4.42 -5.23 21.53
CA PRO A 121 -5.06 -5.35 20.23
C PRO A 121 -5.70 -6.73 20.05
N GLN A 122 -6.98 -6.73 19.66
CA GLN A 122 -7.77 -7.92 19.39
C GLN A 122 -7.90 -8.14 17.88
N ASN A 123 -8.73 -9.09 17.48
CA ASN A 123 -8.99 -9.37 16.08
C ASN A 123 -9.68 -8.18 15.38
N SER A 124 -8.98 -7.57 14.42
CA SER A 124 -9.46 -6.42 13.67
C SER A 124 -9.91 -6.79 12.23
N ASP A 125 -10.29 -8.05 11.99
CA ASP A 125 -10.79 -8.47 10.68
C ASP A 125 -12.16 -7.86 10.40
N VAL A 126 -12.21 -7.00 9.38
CA VAL A 126 -13.40 -6.27 8.96
C VAL A 126 -14.56 -7.19 8.59
N GLY A 127 -14.26 -8.33 7.94
CA GLY A 127 -15.28 -9.27 7.50
C GLY A 127 -16.01 -9.89 8.69
N ILE A 128 -15.28 -10.14 9.77
CA ILE A 128 -15.82 -10.66 11.03
C ILE A 128 -16.55 -9.54 11.79
N LEU A 129 -15.91 -8.37 11.98
CA LEU A 129 -16.50 -7.26 12.72
C LEU A 129 -17.87 -6.86 12.15
N LYS A 130 -18.01 -6.81 10.82
CA LYS A 130 -19.26 -6.42 10.15
C LYS A 130 -20.43 -7.39 10.36
N THR A 131 -20.19 -8.57 10.92
CA THR A 131 -21.26 -9.54 11.22
C THR A 131 -22.03 -9.20 12.49
N TYR A 132 -21.38 -8.59 13.48
CA TYR A 132 -22.00 -8.24 14.77
C TYR A 132 -22.03 -6.73 15.05
N ILE A 133 -21.08 -5.96 14.51
CA ILE A 133 -21.11 -4.50 14.58
C ILE A 133 -21.79 -3.98 13.31
N THR A 134 -23.02 -3.50 13.44
CA THR A 134 -23.83 -3.07 12.29
C THR A 134 -24.28 -1.62 12.43
N GLN A 135 -24.21 -0.85 11.33
CA GLN A 135 -24.71 0.54 11.29
C GLN A 135 -26.24 0.62 11.21
N GLN A 136 -26.89 -0.47 10.82
CA GLN A 136 -28.35 -0.56 10.71
C GLN A 136 -28.88 -1.26 11.95
N GLY A 137 -29.96 -0.73 12.54
CA GLY A 137 -30.55 -1.25 13.77
C GLY A 137 -30.71 -2.77 13.75
N VAL A 138 -30.30 -3.41 14.85
CA VAL A 138 -30.25 -4.86 15.03
C VAL A 138 -31.60 -5.48 14.65
N LYS A 139 -31.69 -6.07 13.45
CA LYS A 139 -32.70 -7.09 13.20
C LYS A 139 -32.35 -8.23 14.14
N SER A 140 -33.32 -8.71 14.93
CA SER A 140 -33.13 -9.78 15.90
C SER A 140 -32.37 -10.95 15.27
N GLN A 141 -31.09 -11.08 15.59
CA GLN A 141 -30.26 -12.19 15.10
C GLN A 141 -30.77 -13.48 15.75
N SER A 142 -30.86 -14.55 14.96
CA SER A 142 -31.26 -15.84 15.50
C SER A 142 -30.15 -16.39 16.42
N LYS A 143 -30.51 -17.26 17.37
CA LYS A 143 -29.52 -17.95 18.22
C LYS A 143 -28.49 -18.72 17.39
N GLU A 144 -28.90 -19.22 16.21
CA GLU A 144 -28.04 -19.94 15.28
C GLU A 144 -27.00 -19.02 14.63
N GLU A 145 -27.40 -17.83 14.17
CA GLU A 145 -26.48 -16.82 13.61
C GLU A 145 -25.44 -16.39 14.65
N THR A 146 -25.87 -16.18 15.89
CA THR A 146 -24.97 -15.79 16.98
C THR A 146 -23.92 -16.88 17.23
N SER A 147 -24.33 -18.15 17.26
CA SER A 147 -23.41 -19.28 17.45
C SER A 147 -22.41 -19.46 16.30
N GLN A 148 -22.82 -19.18 15.06
CA GLN A 148 -21.93 -19.22 13.90
C GLN A 148 -20.87 -18.12 13.95
N ILE A 149 -21.25 -16.91 14.38
CA ILE A 149 -20.31 -15.79 14.57
C ILE A 149 -19.28 -16.15 15.65
N THR A 150 -19.72 -16.68 16.80
CA THR A 150 -18.80 -17.12 17.87
C THR A 150 -17.81 -18.15 17.35
N ASN A 151 -18.28 -19.18 16.64
CA ASN A 151 -17.42 -20.21 16.08
C ASN A 151 -16.41 -19.66 15.06
N GLN A 152 -16.77 -18.64 14.28
CA GLN A 152 -15.85 -18.00 13.34
C GLN A 152 -14.78 -17.17 14.07
N VAL A 153 -15.15 -16.47 15.13
CA VAL A 153 -14.21 -15.65 15.93
C VAL A 153 -13.24 -16.54 16.72
N THR A 154 -13.71 -17.64 17.29
CA THR A 154 -12.89 -18.56 18.09
C THR A 154 -12.22 -19.66 17.27
N GLY A 155 -12.60 -19.81 16.00
CA GLY A 155 -12.12 -20.86 15.12
C GLY A 155 -10.70 -20.59 14.60
N GLN A 156 -10.05 -21.65 14.09
CA GLN A 156 -8.70 -21.56 13.52
C GLN A 156 -8.63 -20.70 12.23
N ILE A 157 -9.76 -20.51 11.55
CA ILE A 157 -9.88 -19.74 10.30
C ILE A 157 -10.87 -18.59 10.53
N GLY A 158 -10.36 -17.40 10.87
CA GLY A 158 -11.20 -16.23 11.08
C GLY A 158 -11.64 -15.53 9.79
N TRP A 159 -10.82 -15.58 8.74
CA TRP A 159 -10.98 -14.76 7.54
C TRP A 159 -11.96 -15.31 6.48
N ARG A 160 -12.60 -16.47 6.71
CA ARG A 160 -13.56 -17.06 5.77
C ARG A 160 -14.70 -17.77 6.50
N ARG A 161 -15.93 -17.49 6.07
CA ARG A 161 -17.16 -18.12 6.61
C ARG A 161 -17.45 -19.47 5.96
N GLU A 162 -17.96 -20.39 6.78
CA GLU A 162 -18.57 -21.61 6.28
C GLU A 162 -19.91 -21.32 5.59
N GLY A 163 -20.33 -22.22 4.69
CA GLY A 163 -21.65 -22.13 4.05
C GLY A 163 -21.79 -21.10 2.93
N ILE A 164 -20.72 -20.38 2.54
CA ILE A 164 -20.73 -19.49 1.37
C ILE A 164 -21.12 -20.28 0.12
N LYS A 165 -22.09 -19.77 -0.67
CA LYS A 165 -22.53 -20.40 -1.92
C LYS A 165 -22.61 -19.36 -3.03
N TYR A 166 -21.93 -19.66 -4.13
CA TYR A 166 -22.03 -18.92 -5.39
C TYR A 166 -22.67 -19.81 -6.45
N ARG A 167 -23.42 -19.20 -7.39
CA ARG A 167 -23.97 -19.92 -8.55
C ARG A 167 -22.86 -20.47 -9.45
N ARG A 168 -21.74 -19.76 -9.52
CA ARG A 168 -20.55 -20.13 -10.27
C ARG A 168 -19.32 -19.79 -9.44
N ASN A 169 -18.40 -20.75 -9.34
CA ASN A 169 -17.14 -20.53 -8.67
C ASN A 169 -16.18 -19.80 -9.62
N GLU A 170 -15.80 -18.58 -9.27
CA GLU A 170 -14.90 -17.74 -10.08
C GLU A 170 -13.78 -17.17 -9.21
N LEU A 171 -12.61 -16.99 -9.82
CA LEU A 171 -11.41 -16.47 -9.17
C LEU A 171 -10.70 -15.55 -10.15
N PHE A 172 -10.51 -14.30 -9.76
CA PHE A 172 -9.75 -13.33 -10.55
C PHE A 172 -8.44 -13.00 -9.84
N LEU A 173 -7.37 -12.85 -10.63
CA LEU A 173 -6.02 -12.56 -10.15
C LEU A 173 -5.49 -11.34 -10.89
N ASP A 174 -5.20 -10.28 -10.15
CA ASP A 174 -4.59 -9.06 -10.65
C ASP A 174 -3.16 -8.97 -10.10
N VAL A 175 -2.18 -9.07 -11.00
CA VAL A 175 -0.76 -8.86 -10.69
C VAL A 175 -0.41 -7.41 -10.98
N LEU A 176 -0.16 -6.64 -9.92
CA LEU A 176 0.11 -5.20 -10.01
C LEU A 176 1.57 -4.94 -9.63
N GLU A 177 2.31 -4.37 -10.58
CA GLU A 177 3.74 -4.09 -10.41
C GLU A 177 4.02 -2.59 -10.48
N TYR A 178 4.80 -2.10 -9.51
CA TYR A 178 5.28 -0.74 -9.45
C TYR A 178 6.78 -0.73 -9.71
N VAL A 179 7.18 -0.22 -10.87
CA VAL A 179 8.60 -0.07 -11.24
C VAL A 179 9.13 1.23 -10.63
N ASN A 180 9.96 1.08 -9.60
CA ASN A 180 10.64 2.20 -8.94
C ASN A 180 12.04 2.34 -9.55
N LEU A 181 12.35 3.53 -10.06
CA LEU A 181 13.62 3.81 -10.73
C LEU A 181 14.17 5.16 -10.28
N LEU A 182 15.42 5.13 -9.81
CA LEU A 182 16.26 6.30 -9.61
C LEU A 182 17.45 6.19 -10.57
N MET A 183 17.64 7.21 -11.40
CA MET A 183 18.65 7.24 -12.44
C MET A 183 19.39 8.57 -12.41
N SER A 184 20.70 8.55 -12.64
CA SER A 184 21.50 9.76 -12.80
C SER A 184 21.11 10.50 -14.08
N PRO A 185 21.43 11.81 -14.18
CA PRO A 185 21.22 12.56 -15.42
C PRO A 185 21.96 11.96 -16.63
N GLN A 186 23.09 11.30 -16.41
CA GLN A 186 23.88 10.61 -17.44
C GLN A 186 23.26 9.28 -17.88
N GLY A 187 22.17 8.85 -17.23
CA GLY A 187 21.45 7.61 -17.56
C GLY A 187 22.00 6.36 -16.89
N GLN A 188 22.78 6.50 -15.82
CA GLN A 188 23.20 5.39 -14.97
C GLN A 188 22.11 5.09 -13.94
N VAL A 189 21.68 3.83 -13.85
CA VAL A 189 20.69 3.40 -12.85
C VAL A 189 21.35 3.40 -11.47
N LEU A 190 20.82 4.20 -10.53
CA LEU A 190 21.30 4.28 -9.15
C LEU A 190 20.53 3.32 -8.23
N SER A 191 19.22 3.19 -8.46
CA SER A 191 18.38 2.23 -7.77
C SER A 191 17.24 1.81 -8.69
N ALA A 192 16.99 0.51 -8.81
CA ALA A 192 15.83 -0.03 -9.49
C ALA A 192 15.26 -1.18 -8.68
N HIS A 193 13.96 -1.15 -8.42
CA HIS A 193 13.25 -2.28 -7.83
C HIS A 193 11.80 -2.30 -8.31
N VAL A 194 11.24 -3.49 -8.40
CA VAL A 194 9.83 -3.71 -8.67
C VAL A 194 9.17 -4.10 -7.36
N ALA A 195 8.18 -3.33 -6.94
CA ALA A 195 7.27 -3.71 -5.86
C ALA A 195 6.00 -4.29 -6.50
N GLY A 196 5.79 -5.59 -6.34
CA GLY A 196 4.62 -6.29 -6.85
C GLY A 196 3.61 -6.58 -5.75
N LYS A 197 2.33 -6.64 -6.12
CA LYS A 197 1.26 -7.19 -5.27
C LYS A 197 0.30 -8.02 -6.10
N ILE A 198 -0.20 -9.09 -5.50
CA ILE A 198 -1.18 -9.99 -6.09
C ILE A 198 -2.50 -9.77 -5.37
N VAL A 199 -3.44 -9.16 -6.08
CA VAL A 199 -4.81 -8.95 -5.59
C VAL A 199 -5.69 -10.05 -6.15
N MET A 200 -6.43 -10.72 -5.29
CA MET A 200 -7.31 -11.81 -5.64
C MET A 200 -8.77 -11.41 -5.38
N LYS A 201 -9.66 -11.77 -6.30
CA LYS A 201 -11.12 -11.71 -6.09
C LYS A 201 -11.68 -13.12 -6.09
N SER A 202 -12.04 -13.61 -4.92
CA SER A 202 -12.53 -14.98 -4.73
C SER A 202 -14.04 -15.00 -4.59
N TYR A 203 -14.72 -15.65 -5.54
CA TYR A 203 -16.15 -15.95 -5.48
C TYR A 203 -16.31 -17.47 -5.51
N LEU A 204 -15.87 -18.12 -4.43
CA LEU A 204 -15.84 -19.58 -4.32
C LEU A 204 -16.82 -20.05 -3.24
N SER A 205 -17.46 -21.19 -3.46
CA SER A 205 -18.37 -21.81 -2.50
C SER A 205 -17.62 -22.67 -1.47
N GLY A 206 -18.14 -22.75 -0.25
CA GLY A 206 -17.59 -23.56 0.84
C GLY A 206 -16.26 -23.05 1.37
N MET A 207 -15.39 -23.98 1.81
CA MET A 207 -14.05 -23.70 2.36
C MET A 207 -12.95 -24.32 1.46
N PRO A 208 -12.69 -23.77 0.27
CA PRO A 208 -11.72 -24.34 -0.65
C PRO A 208 -10.28 -24.10 -0.17
N GLU A 209 -9.44 -25.14 -0.21
CA GLU A 209 -7.99 -24.98 -0.10
C GLU A 209 -7.42 -24.72 -1.51
N CYS A 210 -6.87 -23.53 -1.72
CA CYS A 210 -6.22 -23.13 -2.95
C CYS A 210 -4.69 -23.31 -2.85
N LYS A 211 -4.07 -23.54 -4.00
CA LYS A 211 -2.62 -23.52 -4.17
C LYS A 211 -2.26 -22.57 -5.31
N PHE A 212 -1.29 -21.70 -5.09
CA PHE A 212 -0.82 -20.74 -6.08
C PHE A 212 0.65 -21.03 -6.41
N GLY A 213 0.96 -21.10 -7.71
CA GLY A 213 2.30 -21.37 -8.21
C GLY A 213 2.85 -20.16 -8.95
N ILE A 214 4.09 -19.77 -8.61
CA ILE A 214 4.85 -18.72 -9.30
C ILE A 214 6.10 -19.36 -9.89
N ASN A 215 6.59 -18.84 -11.01
CA ASN A 215 7.87 -19.17 -11.60
C ASN A 215 9.05 -18.53 -10.84
N ASP A 216 9.06 -18.67 -9.52
CA ASP A 216 10.16 -18.18 -8.68
C ASP A 216 11.40 -19.07 -8.88
N LYS A 217 12.57 -18.44 -8.97
CA LYS A 217 13.84 -19.15 -9.22
C LYS A 217 14.09 -20.25 -8.18
N LEU A 218 13.80 -19.98 -6.90
CA LEU A 218 13.95 -20.97 -5.83
C LEU A 218 13.00 -22.17 -6.01
N THR A 219 11.74 -21.90 -6.37
CA THR A 219 10.76 -22.98 -6.63
C THR A 219 11.18 -23.87 -7.80
N LEU A 220 11.80 -23.30 -8.83
CA LEU A 220 12.26 -24.03 -10.02
C LEU A 220 13.51 -24.86 -9.70
N ASP A 221 14.46 -24.31 -8.94
CA ASP A 221 15.68 -25.00 -8.53
C ASP A 221 15.37 -26.19 -7.59
N SER A 222 14.40 -26.03 -6.67
CA SER A 222 13.96 -27.12 -5.78
C SER A 222 13.25 -28.25 -6.52
N LYS A 223 12.40 -27.92 -7.50
CA LYS A 223 11.74 -28.94 -8.35
C LYS A 223 12.72 -29.64 -9.28
N GLY A 224 13.71 -28.93 -9.81
CA GLY A 224 14.76 -29.49 -10.66
C GLY A 224 15.62 -30.55 -9.97
N LYS A 225 15.81 -30.45 -8.65
CA LYS A 225 16.51 -31.48 -7.85
C LYS A 225 15.64 -32.69 -7.50
N SER A 226 14.32 -32.55 -7.44
CA SER A 226 13.42 -33.67 -7.11
C SER A 226 13.14 -34.65 -8.26
N THR A 227 13.48 -34.28 -9.51
CA THR A 227 13.25 -35.12 -10.70
C THR A 227 14.49 -35.87 -11.20
N SER A 228 15.60 -35.86 -10.46
CA SER A 228 16.83 -36.60 -10.82
C SER A 228 16.93 -37.98 -10.15
N SER A 229 15.81 -38.68 -9.98
CA SER A 229 15.81 -40.10 -9.63
C SER A 229 14.61 -40.81 -10.26
N GLY A 230 14.86 -41.52 -11.37
CA GLY A 230 13.97 -42.58 -11.85
C GLY A 230 13.43 -42.39 -13.28
N THR A 231 13.99 -43.21 -14.18
CA THR A 231 13.43 -43.73 -15.44
C THR A 231 13.19 -42.77 -16.60
N GLU A 232 14.09 -42.88 -17.58
CA GLU A 232 13.92 -42.46 -18.95
C GLU A 232 12.61 -42.99 -19.54
N SER A 233 11.72 -42.08 -19.93
CA SER A 233 10.72 -42.35 -20.95
C SER A 233 10.68 -41.18 -21.92
N ALA A 234 11.05 -41.50 -23.16
CA ALA A 234 11.14 -40.61 -24.29
C ALA A 234 9.76 -40.05 -24.65
N GLY A 235 9.66 -38.73 -24.77
CA GLY A 235 8.46 -38.07 -25.29
C GLY A 235 8.17 -36.70 -24.70
N ALA A 236 9.13 -35.77 -24.69
CA ALA A 236 8.84 -34.37 -24.43
C ALA A 236 9.64 -33.47 -25.37
N VAL A 237 8.97 -33.15 -26.46
CA VAL A 237 9.15 -32.03 -27.39
C VAL A 237 10.21 -31.01 -26.95
N VAL A 238 11.26 -30.91 -27.76
CA VAL A 238 12.17 -29.78 -27.84
C VAL A 238 11.34 -28.52 -28.13
N GLY A 239 11.11 -27.71 -27.10
CA GLY A 239 10.44 -26.41 -27.19
C GLY A 239 11.27 -25.35 -26.47
N GLY A 240 12.10 -24.65 -27.24
CA GLY A 240 12.99 -23.59 -26.76
C GLY A 240 12.26 -22.43 -26.08
N GLY A 241 12.91 -21.91 -25.04
CA GLY A 241 12.46 -20.78 -24.25
C GLY A 241 12.92 -20.99 -22.83
N GLY A 242 14.13 -20.52 -22.48
CA GLY A 242 14.60 -20.57 -21.10
C GLY A 242 13.50 -20.01 -20.20
N LYS A 243 12.96 -20.83 -19.29
CA LYS A 243 11.91 -20.40 -18.36
C LYS A 243 12.46 -19.20 -17.62
N SER A 244 11.95 -18.01 -17.93
CA SER A 244 12.32 -16.78 -17.25
C SER A 244 11.89 -16.94 -15.80
N SER A 245 12.84 -17.35 -14.95
CA SER A 245 12.62 -17.41 -13.52
C SER A 245 12.66 -16.00 -12.98
N ILE A 246 11.74 -15.69 -12.07
CA ILE A 246 11.73 -14.41 -11.38
C ILE A 246 12.53 -14.61 -10.11
N ALA A 247 13.57 -13.80 -9.90
CA ALA A 247 14.26 -13.74 -8.63
C ALA A 247 13.45 -12.82 -7.70
N ILE A 248 12.80 -13.40 -6.70
CA ILE A 248 12.09 -12.63 -5.68
C ILE A 248 13.01 -12.45 -4.48
N ASP A 249 13.20 -11.21 -4.04
CA ASP A 249 14.06 -10.90 -2.88
C ASP A 249 13.29 -11.06 -1.58
N ASP A 250 12.09 -10.47 -1.51
CA ASP A 250 11.24 -10.53 -0.32
C ASP A 250 9.80 -10.86 -0.71
N ILE A 251 9.12 -11.63 0.14
CA ILE A 251 7.70 -11.93 0.01
C ILE A 251 7.00 -11.65 1.34
N GLN A 252 5.84 -10.99 1.26
CA GLN A 252 4.92 -10.84 2.38
C GLN A 252 3.61 -11.51 2.00
N PHE A 253 3.11 -12.39 2.86
CA PHE A 253 1.87 -13.10 2.62
C PHE A 253 0.73 -12.54 3.47
N HIS A 254 -0.48 -12.72 2.97
CA HIS A 254 -1.68 -12.62 3.80
C HIS A 254 -1.70 -13.74 4.85
N GLN A 255 -2.36 -13.48 5.99
CA GLN A 255 -2.50 -14.45 7.09
C GLN A 255 -3.14 -15.79 6.68
N CYS A 256 -3.83 -15.83 5.55
CA CYS A 256 -4.45 -17.04 5.04
C CYS A 256 -3.46 -18.07 4.48
N VAL A 257 -2.21 -17.67 4.23
CA VAL A 257 -1.17 -18.54 3.68
C VAL A 257 -0.50 -19.36 4.77
N LYS A 258 -0.41 -20.67 4.56
CA LYS A 258 0.28 -21.60 5.45
C LYS A 258 1.79 -21.48 5.27
N LEU A 259 2.42 -20.62 6.07
CA LEU A 259 3.87 -20.34 5.98
C LEU A 259 4.73 -21.61 6.14
N SER A 260 4.33 -22.56 6.98
CA SER A 260 5.05 -23.83 7.17
C SER A 260 5.14 -24.67 5.90
N LYS A 261 4.08 -24.67 5.07
CA LYS A 261 4.10 -25.32 3.76
C LYS A 261 5.08 -24.60 2.83
N PHE A 262 4.97 -23.27 2.74
CA PHE A 262 5.86 -22.45 1.92
C PHE A 262 7.34 -22.61 2.30
N GLU A 263 7.68 -22.75 3.58
CA GLU A 263 9.05 -23.00 4.02
C GLU A 263 9.56 -24.38 3.60
N SER A 264 8.69 -25.41 3.64
CA SER A 264 9.06 -26.79 3.34
C SER A 264 9.19 -27.12 1.85
N ASP A 265 8.25 -26.68 1.02
CA ASP A 265 8.15 -27.07 -0.40
C ASP A 265 7.93 -25.88 -1.35
N HIS A 266 8.02 -24.65 -0.82
CA HIS A 266 7.72 -23.40 -1.54
C HIS A 266 6.31 -23.36 -2.17
N SER A 267 5.35 -24.10 -1.60
CA SER A 267 3.96 -24.10 -2.03
C SER A 267 3.14 -23.04 -1.30
N ILE A 268 2.57 -22.10 -2.05
CA ILE A 268 1.65 -21.09 -1.51
C ILE A 268 0.27 -21.73 -1.39
N SER A 269 -0.02 -22.29 -0.22
CA SER A 269 -1.29 -22.97 0.09
C SER A 269 -2.11 -22.16 1.09
N PHE A 270 -3.38 -21.90 0.79
CA PHE A 270 -4.23 -21.01 1.57
C PHE A 270 -5.72 -21.31 1.39
N ILE A 271 -6.53 -20.83 2.32
CA ILE A 271 -7.99 -20.76 2.18
C ILE A 271 -8.34 -19.29 1.95
N PRO A 272 -8.78 -18.86 0.76
CA PRO A 272 -8.95 -17.45 0.44
C PRO A 272 -10.10 -16.82 1.22
N PRO A 273 -9.94 -15.60 1.78
CA PRO A 273 -11.06 -14.74 2.12
C PRO A 273 -12.04 -14.60 0.95
N ASP A 274 -13.30 -14.33 1.28
CA ASP A 274 -14.34 -14.07 0.28
C ASP A 274 -14.25 -12.65 -0.26
N GLY A 275 -14.43 -12.47 -1.57
CA GLY A 275 -14.33 -11.16 -2.22
C GLY A 275 -12.89 -10.74 -2.57
N GLU A 276 -12.64 -9.43 -2.58
CA GLU A 276 -11.34 -8.83 -2.95
C GLU A 276 -10.40 -8.75 -1.75
N PHE A 277 -9.20 -9.32 -1.86
CA PHE A 277 -8.14 -9.21 -0.86
C PHE A 277 -6.75 -9.25 -1.49
N GLU A 278 -5.74 -8.77 -0.77
CA GLU A 278 -4.34 -8.87 -1.19
C GLU A 278 -3.75 -10.19 -0.68
N LEU A 279 -3.39 -11.10 -1.58
CA LEU A 279 -2.84 -12.42 -1.23
C LEU A 279 -1.37 -12.32 -0.81
N MET A 280 -0.58 -11.56 -1.56
CA MET A 280 0.83 -11.38 -1.28
C MET A 280 1.38 -10.10 -1.90
N LYS A 281 2.45 -9.60 -1.30
CA LYS A 281 3.36 -8.60 -1.87
C LYS A 281 4.71 -9.25 -2.12
N TYR A 282 5.41 -8.80 -3.15
CA TYR A 282 6.76 -9.24 -3.44
C TYR A 282 7.63 -8.07 -3.87
N ARG A 283 8.93 -8.21 -3.68
CA ARG A 283 9.92 -7.24 -4.14
C ARG A 283 11.01 -7.94 -4.94
N THR A 284 11.39 -7.34 -6.06
CA THR A 284 12.49 -7.80 -6.92
C THR A 284 13.40 -6.63 -7.25
N THR A 285 14.70 -6.81 -7.07
CA THR A 285 15.76 -5.84 -7.35
C THR A 285 16.67 -6.27 -8.50
N LYS A 286 16.53 -7.51 -8.97
CA LYS A 286 17.37 -8.14 -10.00
C LYS A 286 16.59 -8.34 -11.31
N ASP A 287 17.31 -8.37 -12.42
CA ASP A 287 16.79 -8.70 -13.76
C ASP A 287 15.58 -7.85 -14.21
N ILE A 288 15.56 -6.58 -13.78
CA ILE A 288 14.47 -5.65 -14.08
C ILE A 288 14.65 -5.05 -15.46
N ASN A 289 13.67 -5.30 -16.33
CA ASN A 289 13.56 -4.63 -17.62
C ASN A 289 12.88 -3.27 -17.46
N LEU A 290 13.66 -2.18 -17.52
CA LEU A 290 13.12 -0.84 -17.38
C LEU A 290 12.25 -0.47 -18.59
N PRO A 291 10.97 -0.08 -18.40
CA PRO A 291 10.05 0.20 -19.51
C PRO A 291 10.36 1.52 -20.22
N PHE A 292 10.99 2.47 -19.52
CA PHE A 292 11.35 3.77 -20.05
C PHE A 292 12.78 4.14 -19.67
N ARG A 293 13.47 4.81 -20.59
CA ARG A 293 14.74 5.51 -20.35
C ARG A 293 14.52 6.99 -20.61
N VAL A 294 14.78 7.82 -19.61
CA VAL A 294 14.64 9.27 -19.68
C VAL A 294 16.02 9.90 -19.70
N ILE A 295 16.30 10.76 -20.67
CA ILE A 295 17.58 11.48 -20.77
C ILE A 295 17.26 12.97 -20.63
N PRO A 296 17.45 13.53 -19.42
CA PRO A 296 17.31 14.96 -19.20
C PRO A 296 18.64 15.67 -19.51
N LEU A 297 18.57 16.71 -20.33
CA LEU A 297 19.68 17.60 -20.64
C LEU A 297 19.28 19.00 -20.20
N VAL A 298 20.06 19.59 -19.30
CA VAL A 298 19.83 20.94 -18.78
C VAL A 298 21.05 21.78 -19.10
N LYS A 299 20.83 22.96 -19.68
CA LYS A 299 21.87 23.93 -19.99
C LYS A 299 21.43 25.30 -19.50
N GLU A 300 22.17 25.88 -18.58
CA GLU A 300 21.98 27.27 -18.16
C GLU A 300 22.71 28.20 -19.13
N THR A 301 22.04 29.24 -19.60
CA THR A 301 22.60 30.26 -20.49
C THR A 301 22.55 31.59 -19.76
N GLY A 302 23.66 31.94 -19.09
CA GLY A 302 23.74 33.13 -18.25
C GLY A 302 22.89 33.01 -16.98
N LYS A 303 22.44 34.15 -16.43
CA LYS A 303 21.67 34.20 -15.17
C LYS A 303 20.14 34.22 -15.35
N GLY A 304 19.64 34.41 -16.57
CA GLY A 304 18.21 34.66 -16.83
C GLY A 304 17.52 33.62 -17.70
N LYS A 305 18.22 32.59 -18.19
CA LYS A 305 17.66 31.62 -19.12
C LYS A 305 18.22 30.23 -18.90
N MET A 306 17.34 29.24 -18.91
CA MET A 306 17.67 27.82 -18.80
C MET A 306 16.98 27.05 -19.92
N GLU A 307 17.75 26.24 -20.63
CA GLU A 307 17.26 25.35 -21.68
C GLU A 307 17.21 23.92 -21.15
N VAL A 308 16.05 23.29 -21.27
CA VAL A 308 15.81 21.92 -20.82
C VAL A 308 15.34 21.08 -21.99
N LYS A 309 16.05 20.01 -22.29
CA LYS A 309 15.69 19.02 -23.30
C LYS A 309 15.53 17.66 -22.64
N VAL A 310 14.33 17.09 -22.74
CA VAL A 310 14.01 15.78 -22.17
C VAL A 310 13.66 14.82 -23.29
N ILE A 311 14.43 13.73 -23.38
CA ILE A 311 14.17 12.64 -24.32
C ILE A 311 13.64 11.44 -23.54
N VAL A 312 12.48 10.94 -23.93
CA VAL A 312 11.86 9.74 -23.35
C VAL A 312 11.87 8.64 -24.39
N LYS A 313 12.59 7.55 -24.09
CA LYS A 313 12.67 6.35 -24.92
C LYS A 313 11.89 5.22 -24.24
N SER A 314 10.93 4.63 -24.94
CA SER A 314 10.25 3.40 -24.50
C SER A 314 11.14 2.20 -24.83
N ASN A 315 11.40 1.33 -23.86
CA ASN A 315 12.28 0.16 -24.01
C ASN A 315 11.54 -1.18 -23.86
N PHE A 316 10.21 -1.15 -23.98
CA PHE A 316 9.38 -2.35 -24.05
C PHE A 316 9.15 -2.79 -25.50
N LYS A 317 8.69 -4.05 -25.67
CA LYS A 317 8.43 -4.68 -26.98
C LYS A 317 7.60 -3.77 -27.89
N SER A 318 7.95 -3.72 -29.17
CA SER A 318 7.28 -2.86 -30.18
C SER A 318 5.79 -3.16 -30.36
N THR A 319 5.34 -4.38 -30.03
CA THR A 319 3.94 -4.79 -30.04
C THR A 319 3.11 -4.19 -28.90
N LEU A 320 3.76 -3.73 -27.84
CA LEU A 320 3.10 -3.12 -26.69
C LEU A 320 2.96 -1.61 -26.88
N ILE A 321 1.94 -1.03 -26.26
CA ILE A 321 1.63 0.39 -26.31
C ILE A 321 1.47 0.91 -24.89
N GLY A 322 2.36 1.81 -24.48
CA GLY A 322 2.20 2.59 -23.24
C GLY A 322 1.10 3.62 -23.43
N GLN A 323 0.20 3.74 -22.44
CA GLN A 323 -0.93 4.66 -22.47
C GLN A 323 -0.87 5.63 -21.29
N LYS A 324 -1.49 6.81 -21.46
CA LYS A 324 -1.63 7.83 -20.41
C LYS A 324 -0.30 8.17 -19.72
N ILE A 325 0.76 8.31 -20.50
CA ILE A 325 2.10 8.62 -20.00
C ILE A 325 2.12 10.11 -19.62
N GLU A 326 2.53 10.40 -18.38
CA GLU A 326 2.73 11.75 -17.87
C GLU A 326 4.16 11.89 -17.37
N VAL A 327 4.90 12.83 -17.96
CA VAL A 327 6.27 13.17 -17.59
C VAL A 327 6.21 14.52 -16.88
N ARG A 328 6.72 14.59 -15.65
CA ARG A 328 6.81 15.82 -14.88
C ARG A 328 8.26 16.27 -14.83
N ILE A 329 8.49 17.52 -15.24
CA ILE A 329 9.80 18.13 -15.31
C ILE A 329 9.77 19.34 -14.39
N PRO A 330 10.42 19.27 -13.21
CA PRO A 330 10.48 20.40 -12.29
C PRO A 330 11.16 21.61 -12.94
N THR A 331 10.66 22.80 -12.61
CA THR A 331 11.23 24.09 -13.00
C THR A 331 11.65 24.86 -11.75
N PRO A 332 12.65 25.75 -11.82
CA PRO A 332 13.04 26.59 -10.70
C PRO A 332 11.88 27.46 -10.17
N PRO A 333 11.82 27.78 -8.86
CA PRO A 333 10.76 28.61 -8.30
C PRO A 333 10.72 30.04 -8.86
N ASN A 334 11.85 30.57 -9.32
CA ASN A 334 11.98 31.91 -9.93
C ASN A 334 11.66 31.92 -11.44
N THR A 335 10.96 30.91 -11.95
CA THR A 335 10.52 30.85 -13.35
C THR A 335 9.51 31.95 -13.65
N CYS A 336 9.80 32.83 -14.61
CA CYS A 336 8.86 33.86 -15.08
C CYS A 336 8.19 33.49 -16.41
N GLY A 337 8.89 32.79 -17.29
CA GLY A 337 8.41 32.43 -18.63
C GLY A 337 8.82 31.02 -19.02
N VAL A 338 7.97 30.33 -19.78
CA VAL A 338 8.29 28.99 -20.31
C VAL A 338 7.80 28.88 -21.75
N GLN A 339 8.72 28.68 -22.69
CA GLN A 339 8.42 28.33 -24.07
C GLN A 339 8.64 26.83 -24.28
N LEU A 340 7.65 26.15 -24.88
CA LEU A 340 7.63 24.70 -25.00
C LEU A 340 7.59 24.28 -26.47
N ILE A 341 8.50 23.40 -26.86
CA ILE A 341 8.53 22.75 -28.17
C ILE A 341 8.35 21.25 -27.96
N CYS A 342 7.24 20.71 -28.46
CA CYS A 342 6.87 19.31 -28.28
C CYS A 342 6.37 18.71 -29.60
N ILE A 343 7.02 17.64 -30.05
CA ILE A 343 6.61 16.94 -31.29
C ILE A 343 5.44 16.01 -31.03
N LYS A 344 5.39 15.36 -29.86
CA LYS A 344 4.39 14.34 -29.55
C LYS A 344 3.78 14.56 -28.17
N GLY A 345 2.44 14.63 -28.14
CA GLY A 345 1.69 14.85 -26.91
C GLY A 345 1.36 16.32 -26.69
N LYS A 346 1.01 16.68 -25.46
CA LYS A 346 0.73 18.06 -25.06
C LYS A 346 1.52 18.37 -23.80
N ALA A 347 2.27 19.47 -23.82
CA ALA A 347 3.02 19.95 -22.68
C ALA A 347 2.43 21.27 -22.18
N LYS A 348 2.36 21.45 -20.87
CA LYS A 348 1.88 22.68 -20.24
C LYS A 348 2.69 22.97 -18.99
N TYR A 349 3.08 24.22 -18.79
CA TYR A 349 3.64 24.68 -17.53
C TYR A 349 2.54 24.85 -16.48
N LYS A 350 2.78 24.34 -15.27
CA LYS A 350 1.92 24.52 -14.10
C LYS A 350 2.68 25.27 -13.01
N ALA A 351 2.34 26.55 -12.84
CA ALA A 351 2.96 27.41 -11.83
C ALA A 351 2.78 26.91 -10.40
N SER A 352 1.60 26.38 -10.05
CA SER A 352 1.31 25.83 -8.71
C SER A 352 2.27 24.72 -8.29
N ASP A 353 2.75 23.95 -9.25
CA ASP A 353 3.56 22.75 -9.03
C ASP A 353 5.04 23.02 -9.35
N ASN A 354 5.39 24.23 -9.80
CA ASN A 354 6.69 24.58 -10.37
C ASN A 354 7.20 23.49 -11.33
N ALA A 355 6.37 23.08 -12.29
CA ALA A 355 6.69 21.98 -13.17
C ALA A 355 6.05 22.09 -14.56
N ILE A 356 6.75 21.60 -15.56
CA ILE A 356 6.21 21.31 -16.89
C ILE A 356 5.60 19.90 -16.84
N VAL A 357 4.33 19.80 -17.20
CA VAL A 357 3.61 18.53 -17.29
C VAL A 357 3.43 18.17 -18.75
N TRP A 358 4.15 17.13 -19.18
CA TRP A 358 4.10 16.61 -20.54
C TRP A 358 3.29 15.31 -20.60
N LYS A 359 2.15 15.37 -21.28
CA LYS A 359 1.20 14.26 -21.41
C LYS A 359 1.28 13.64 -22.81
N ILE A 360 1.60 12.36 -22.88
CA ILE A 360 1.62 11.56 -24.10
C ILE A 360 0.49 10.53 -24.01
N LYS A 361 -0.54 10.68 -24.86
CA LYS A 361 -1.72 9.79 -24.83
C LYS A 361 -1.32 8.32 -25.03
N ARG A 362 -0.47 8.06 -26.02
CA ARG A 362 0.00 6.71 -26.41
C ARG A 362 1.43 6.75 -26.96
N MET A 363 2.24 5.75 -26.62
CA MET A 363 3.59 5.56 -27.15
C MET A 363 3.81 4.07 -27.41
N GLY A 364 4.12 3.69 -28.65
CA GLY A 364 4.50 2.32 -28.98
C GLY A 364 5.90 2.00 -28.46
N GLY A 365 6.20 0.72 -28.26
CA GLY A 365 7.50 0.26 -27.78
C GLY A 365 8.64 0.57 -28.75
N MET A 366 9.86 0.67 -28.22
CA MET A 366 11.07 1.03 -28.98
C MET A 366 10.96 2.34 -29.77
N LYS A 367 10.12 3.28 -29.32
CA LYS A 367 10.02 4.65 -29.85
C LYS A 367 10.67 5.65 -28.90
N GLU A 368 11.00 6.81 -29.46
CA GLU A 368 11.45 7.96 -28.69
C GLU A 368 10.53 9.16 -28.92
N SER A 369 10.50 10.05 -27.94
CA SER A 369 9.87 11.35 -28.07
C SER A 369 10.68 12.36 -27.28
N GLN A 370 10.69 13.60 -27.76
CA GLN A 370 11.45 14.67 -27.17
C GLN A 370 10.55 15.86 -26.86
N LEU A 371 10.87 16.51 -25.75
CA LEU A 371 10.41 17.85 -25.40
C LEU A 371 11.63 18.76 -25.22
N SER A 372 11.58 19.94 -25.82
CA SER A 372 12.51 21.03 -25.53
C SER A 372 11.74 22.17 -24.88
N ALA A 373 12.31 22.75 -23.83
CA ALA A 373 11.73 23.86 -23.09
C ALA A 373 12.80 24.94 -22.90
N GLU A 374 12.42 26.18 -23.13
CA GLU A 374 13.18 27.36 -22.76
C GLU A 374 12.49 28.01 -21.56
N ILE A 375 13.21 28.16 -20.47
CA ILE A 375 12.71 28.64 -19.20
C ILE A 375 13.43 29.95 -18.89
N GLU A 376 12.67 31.03 -18.82
CA GLU A 376 13.15 32.34 -18.40
C GLU A 376 13.09 32.41 -16.87
N LEU A 377 14.18 32.88 -16.29
CA LEU A 377 14.37 33.00 -14.84
C LEU A 377 14.44 34.49 -14.49
N MET A 378 13.76 34.90 -13.42
CA MET A 378 13.99 36.21 -12.86
C MET A 378 15.36 36.25 -12.19
N SER A 379 16.13 37.29 -12.49
CA SER A 379 17.32 37.65 -11.71
C SER A 379 16.87 38.02 -10.30
N ASN A 380 17.33 37.26 -9.30
CA ASN A 380 17.23 37.67 -7.90
C ASN A 380 18.07 38.93 -7.64
#